data_AF-A0A6S7HJF4-F1
#
_entry.id   AF-A0A6S7HJF4-F1
#
_cell.length_a   1.000
_cell.length_b   1.000
_cell.length_c   1.000
_cell.angle_alpha   90.00
_cell.angle_beta   90.00
_cell.angle_gamma   90.00
#
_symmetry.space_group_name_H-M   'P 1'
#
loop_
_entity.id
_entity.type
_entity.pdbx_description
1 polymer ?
#
loop_
_entity_poly.entity_id
_entity_poly.type
_entity_poly.pdbx_seq_one_letter_code
_entity_poly.pdbx_strand_id
1 'polypeptide(L)'
;MYIIAKRRRKEKNRRDTGNKMQNEKENSKNSEKTHEKSFKLQEENNNLAEKCSNLSEKSNNLSEKSSNLSEKSDNFLPKKSTNLSEISDTLPEESDNLSEKRSNLSEKSTNFSEKSTNFSEKSDKLHEKSTNLSEKSDKLCKKGDSLQDNQRKRHNKRAKISLQNISICILAVACFTLCALPGMIFNGLNILKGRGWFGKENFQLILLWVRTLITMNSSFNSLLFFWKNAILRKEGRQVFTKIRKD
;
A
#
# COMPACT_ATOMS: atom_id res chain seq x y z
N MET A 1 -27.26 -163.24 -40.77
CA MET A 1 -27.89 -162.09 -40.08
C MET A 1 -26.98 -161.33 -39.10
N TYR A 2 -25.96 -161.92 -38.46
CA TYR A 2 -25.14 -161.28 -37.42
C TYR A 2 -24.29 -160.06 -37.87
N ILE A 3 -23.75 -160.07 -39.09
CA ILE A 3 -22.84 -159.01 -39.60
C ILE A 3 -23.57 -157.66 -39.79
N ILE A 4 -24.83 -157.68 -40.21
CA ILE A 4 -25.62 -156.46 -40.47
C ILE A 4 -25.95 -155.72 -39.17
N ALA A 5 -26.25 -156.45 -38.09
CA ALA A 5 -26.55 -155.85 -36.78
C ALA A 5 -25.33 -155.16 -36.14
N LYS A 6 -24.13 -155.74 -36.29
CA LYS A 6 -22.89 -155.18 -35.75
C LYS A 6 -22.48 -153.89 -36.48
N ARG A 7 -22.68 -153.82 -37.81
CA ARG A 7 -22.42 -152.62 -38.61
C ARG A 7 -23.34 -151.47 -38.20
N ARG A 8 -24.64 -151.74 -38.03
CA ARG A 8 -25.62 -150.75 -37.54
C ARG A 8 -25.29 -150.19 -36.15
N ARG A 9 -24.80 -151.02 -35.22
CA ARG A 9 -24.35 -150.53 -33.89
C ARG A 9 -23.13 -149.61 -33.99
N LYS A 10 -22.15 -149.93 -34.84
CA LYS A 10 -20.95 -149.10 -35.05
C LYS A 10 -21.29 -147.76 -35.72
N GLU A 11 -22.20 -147.78 -36.70
CA GLU A 11 -22.72 -146.56 -37.36
C GLU A 11 -23.48 -145.67 -36.37
N LYS A 12 -24.28 -146.27 -35.47
CA LYS A 12 -25.00 -145.52 -34.44
C LYS A 12 -24.03 -144.87 -33.45
N ASN A 13 -23.06 -145.62 -32.93
CA ASN A 13 -22.06 -145.06 -32.02
C ASN A 13 -21.22 -143.95 -32.67
N ARG A 14 -20.89 -144.05 -33.95
CA ARG A 14 -20.21 -142.99 -34.70
C ARG A 14 -21.07 -141.73 -34.87
N ARG A 15 -22.38 -141.89 -35.11
CA ARG A 15 -23.32 -140.76 -35.17
C ARG A 15 -23.49 -140.10 -33.80
N ASP A 16 -23.62 -140.90 -32.75
CA ASP A 16 -23.80 -140.38 -31.38
C ASP A 16 -22.55 -139.64 -30.89
N THR A 17 -21.35 -140.14 -31.21
CA THR A 17 -20.08 -139.44 -30.91
C THR A 17 -19.86 -138.20 -31.79
N GLY A 18 -20.25 -138.25 -33.07
CA GLY A 18 -20.24 -137.07 -33.94
C GLY A 18 -21.15 -135.96 -33.43
N ASN A 19 -22.39 -136.29 -33.06
CA ASN A 19 -23.35 -135.35 -32.50
C ASN A 19 -22.88 -134.76 -31.16
N LYS A 20 -22.22 -135.56 -30.30
CA LYS A 20 -21.66 -135.06 -29.03
C LYS A 20 -20.54 -134.05 -29.25
N MET A 21 -19.60 -134.34 -30.15
CA MET A 21 -18.51 -133.40 -30.49
C MET A 21 -19.02 -132.11 -31.15
N GLN A 22 -20.13 -132.18 -31.87
CA GLN A 22 -20.75 -131.03 -32.51
C GLN A 22 -21.45 -130.12 -31.48
N ASN A 23 -22.16 -130.71 -30.52
CA ASN A 23 -22.76 -129.98 -29.38
C ASN A 23 -21.71 -129.30 -28.48
N GLU A 24 -20.57 -129.96 -28.20
CA GLU A 24 -19.49 -129.35 -27.40
C GLU A 24 -18.85 -128.15 -28.12
N LYS A 25 -18.67 -128.22 -29.45
CA LYS A 25 -18.17 -127.09 -30.24
C LYS A 25 -19.15 -125.93 -30.30
N GLU A 26 -20.46 -126.19 -30.39
CA GLU A 26 -21.48 -125.13 -30.35
C GLU A 26 -21.54 -124.47 -28.97
N ASN A 27 -21.47 -125.23 -27.88
CA ASN A 27 -21.45 -124.67 -26.52
C ASN A 27 -20.21 -123.83 -26.26
N SER A 28 -19.02 -124.26 -26.71
CA SER A 28 -17.79 -123.48 -26.59
C SER A 28 -17.88 -122.15 -27.33
N LYS A 29 -18.39 -122.14 -28.57
CA LYS A 29 -18.60 -120.89 -29.34
C LYS A 29 -19.64 -119.97 -28.71
N ASN A 30 -20.69 -120.53 -28.12
CA ASN A 30 -21.74 -119.73 -27.48
C ASN A 30 -21.21 -119.08 -26.18
N SER A 31 -20.38 -119.80 -25.42
CA SER A 31 -19.71 -119.27 -24.22
C SER A 31 -18.76 -118.11 -24.54
N GLU A 32 -17.92 -118.23 -25.57
CA GLU A 32 -17.04 -117.14 -26.01
C GLU A 32 -17.84 -115.89 -26.43
N LYS A 33 -18.92 -116.08 -27.18
CA LYS A 33 -19.80 -114.98 -27.61
C LYS A 33 -20.50 -114.27 -26.45
N THR A 34 -20.85 -115.02 -25.39
CA THR A 34 -21.42 -114.42 -24.17
C THR A 34 -20.39 -113.63 -23.36
N HIS A 35 -19.15 -114.10 -23.28
CA HIS A 35 -18.07 -113.38 -22.60
C HIS A 35 -17.71 -112.07 -23.32
N GLU A 36 -17.61 -112.09 -24.65
CA GLU A 36 -17.33 -110.88 -25.43
C GLU A 36 -18.43 -109.82 -25.27
N LYS A 37 -19.70 -110.25 -25.26
CA LYS A 37 -20.84 -109.33 -25.05
C LYS A 37 -20.84 -108.74 -23.63
N SER A 38 -20.48 -109.53 -22.61
CA SER A 38 -20.37 -109.04 -21.24
C SER A 38 -19.25 -108.01 -21.09
N PHE A 39 -18.11 -108.23 -21.74
CA PHE A 39 -16.98 -107.29 -21.69
C PHE A 39 -17.32 -105.95 -22.34
N LYS A 40 -17.98 -105.96 -23.51
CA LYS A 40 -18.45 -104.72 -24.18
C LYS A 40 -19.44 -103.92 -23.34
N LEU A 41 -20.39 -104.60 -22.69
CA LEU A 41 -21.34 -103.93 -21.79
C LEU A 41 -20.65 -103.30 -20.56
N GLN A 42 -19.63 -103.96 -20.04
CA GLN A 42 -18.86 -103.44 -18.92
C GLN A 42 -18.04 -102.20 -19.32
N GLU A 43 -17.46 -102.20 -20.52
CA GLU A 43 -16.75 -101.05 -21.09
C GLU A 43 -17.70 -99.87 -21.36
N GLU A 44 -18.89 -100.12 -21.91
CA GLU A 44 -19.93 -99.10 -22.10
C GLU A 44 -20.40 -98.48 -20.76
N ASN A 45 -20.62 -99.31 -19.73
CA ASN A 45 -20.98 -98.81 -18.40
C ASN A 45 -19.88 -97.97 -17.77
N ASN A 46 -18.61 -98.38 -17.90
CA ASN A 46 -17.48 -97.60 -17.40
C ASN A 46 -17.37 -96.24 -18.10
N ASN A 47 -17.50 -96.21 -19.42
CA ASN A 47 -17.52 -94.97 -20.21
C ASN A 47 -18.70 -94.05 -19.82
N LEU A 48 -19.87 -94.63 -19.52
CA LEU A 48 -21.03 -93.86 -19.08
C LEU A 48 -20.81 -93.27 -17.68
N ALA A 49 -20.23 -94.05 -16.77
CA ALA A 49 -19.88 -93.60 -15.42
C ALA A 49 -18.87 -92.44 -15.46
N GLU A 50 -17.85 -92.53 -16.32
CA GLU A 50 -16.86 -91.47 -16.51
C GLU A 50 -17.50 -90.18 -17.07
N LYS A 51 -18.40 -90.30 -18.05
CA LYS A 51 -19.17 -89.16 -18.57
C LYS A 51 -20.05 -88.52 -17.50
N CYS A 52 -20.70 -89.31 -16.65
CA CYS A 52 -21.50 -88.81 -15.54
C CYS A 52 -20.63 -88.07 -14.51
N SER A 53 -19.45 -88.60 -14.19
CA SER A 53 -18.48 -87.95 -13.29
C SER A 53 -18.04 -86.59 -13.84
N ASN A 54 -17.64 -86.56 -15.11
CA ASN A 54 -17.22 -85.32 -15.79
C ASN A 54 -18.34 -84.26 -15.86
N LEU A 55 -19.60 -84.68 -16.05
CA LEU A 55 -20.74 -83.77 -16.03
C LEU A 55 -21.02 -83.23 -14.62
N SER A 56 -20.88 -84.06 -13.59
CA SER A 56 -21.02 -83.65 -12.20
C SER A 56 -19.96 -82.61 -11.82
N GLU A 57 -18.70 -82.82 -12.20
CA GLU A 57 -17.62 -81.85 -11.97
C GLU A 57 -17.86 -80.52 -12.69
N LYS A 58 -18.34 -80.55 -13.94
CA LYS A 58 -18.72 -79.33 -14.67
C LYS A 58 -19.86 -78.59 -14.00
N SER A 59 -20.86 -79.31 -13.50
CA SER A 59 -21.99 -78.73 -12.77
C SER A 59 -21.53 -78.04 -11.49
N ASN A 60 -20.64 -78.69 -10.73
CA ASN A 60 -20.09 -78.13 -9.49
C ASN A 60 -19.28 -76.85 -9.77
N ASN A 61 -18.41 -76.87 -10.78
CA ASN A 61 -17.63 -75.70 -11.20
C ASN A 61 -18.51 -74.51 -11.65
N LEU A 62 -19.62 -74.78 -12.35
CA LEU A 62 -20.57 -73.73 -12.73
C LEU A 62 -21.29 -73.17 -11.51
N SER A 63 -21.67 -74.02 -10.57
CA SER A 63 -22.28 -73.58 -9.32
C SER A 63 -21.34 -72.68 -8.52
N GLU A 64 -20.06 -73.06 -8.37
CA GLU A 64 -19.07 -72.23 -7.67
C GLU A 64 -18.86 -70.87 -8.35
N LYS A 65 -18.79 -70.83 -9.69
CA LYS A 65 -18.70 -69.55 -10.43
C LYS A 65 -19.92 -68.66 -10.20
N SER A 66 -21.11 -69.25 -10.17
CA SER A 66 -22.35 -68.52 -9.87
C SER A 66 -22.34 -67.94 -8.46
N SER A 67 -21.91 -68.72 -7.47
CA SER A 67 -21.80 -68.28 -6.07
C SER A 67 -20.83 -67.10 -5.94
N ASN A 68 -19.65 -67.20 -6.53
CA ASN A 68 -18.65 -66.14 -6.51
C ASN A 68 -19.13 -64.84 -7.18
N LEU A 69 -19.91 -64.95 -8.26
CA LEU A 69 -20.50 -63.78 -8.93
C LEU A 69 -21.57 -63.10 -8.05
N SER A 70 -22.43 -63.89 -7.39
CA SER A 70 -23.43 -63.38 -6.46
C SER A 70 -22.78 -62.65 -5.28
N GLU A 71 -21.74 -63.26 -4.70
CA GLU A 71 -21.05 -62.67 -3.55
C GLU A 71 -20.34 -61.36 -3.91
N LYS A 72 -19.83 -61.26 -5.15
CA LYS A 72 -19.23 -60.04 -5.68
C LYS A 72 -20.27 -58.96 -5.97
N SER A 73 -21.47 -59.32 -6.47
CA SER A 73 -22.55 -58.35 -6.67
C SER A 73 -23.08 -57.82 -5.33
N ASP A 74 -23.25 -58.69 -4.34
CA ASP A 74 -23.85 -58.34 -3.06
C ASP A 74 -22.91 -57.47 -2.19
N ASN A 75 -21.60 -57.70 -2.26
CA ASN A 75 -20.65 -56.96 -1.41
C ASN A 75 -20.06 -55.71 -2.07
N PHE A 76 -19.79 -55.74 -3.37
CA PHE A 76 -18.92 -54.73 -3.99
C PHE A 76 -19.69 -53.54 -4.58
N LEU A 77 -20.85 -53.80 -5.17
CA LEU A 77 -21.67 -52.76 -5.81
C LEU A 77 -22.32 -51.81 -4.78
N PRO A 78 -22.90 -52.30 -3.66
CA PRO A 78 -23.55 -51.40 -2.70
C PRO A 78 -22.56 -50.45 -2.04
N LYS A 79 -21.40 -50.96 -1.59
CA LYS A 79 -20.36 -50.14 -0.94
C LYS A 79 -19.81 -49.05 -1.86
N LYS A 80 -19.68 -49.34 -3.16
CA LYS A 80 -19.22 -48.33 -4.13
C LYS A 80 -20.28 -47.26 -4.36
N SER A 81 -21.56 -47.66 -4.41
CA SER A 81 -22.68 -46.74 -4.56
C SER A 81 -22.85 -45.82 -3.35
N THR A 82 -22.71 -46.34 -2.12
CA THR A 82 -22.81 -45.52 -0.89
C THR A 82 -21.69 -44.50 -0.80
N ASN A 83 -20.43 -44.92 -1.05
CA ASN A 83 -19.29 -44.00 -1.05
C ASN A 83 -19.44 -42.89 -2.11
N LEU A 84 -19.94 -43.22 -3.30
CA LEU A 84 -20.19 -42.23 -4.34
C LEU A 84 -21.32 -41.26 -3.95
N SER A 85 -22.38 -41.74 -3.29
CA SER A 85 -23.45 -40.88 -2.77
C SER A 85 -22.93 -39.92 -1.71
N GLU A 86 -22.16 -40.41 -0.73
CA GLU A 86 -21.57 -39.57 0.31
C GLU A 86 -20.64 -38.49 -0.26
N ILE A 87 -19.85 -38.82 -1.29
CA ILE A 87 -19.03 -37.83 -2.01
C ILE A 87 -19.92 -36.83 -2.76
N SER A 88 -21.00 -37.29 -3.39
CA SER A 88 -21.95 -36.42 -4.08
C SER A 88 -22.68 -35.47 -3.15
N ASP A 89 -22.95 -35.87 -1.91
CA ASP A 89 -23.65 -35.05 -0.92
C ASP A 89 -22.72 -34.02 -0.24
N THR A 90 -21.42 -34.33 -0.11
CA THR A 90 -20.43 -33.43 0.55
C THR A 90 -19.84 -32.37 -0.38
N LEU A 91 -19.71 -32.64 -1.68
CA LEU A 91 -19.17 -31.68 -2.66
C LEU A 91 -19.94 -30.34 -2.74
N PRO A 92 -21.30 -30.32 -2.75
CA PRO A 92 -22.06 -29.08 -2.74
C PRO A 92 -21.77 -28.21 -1.50
N GLU A 93 -21.73 -28.81 -0.32
CA GLU A 93 -21.45 -28.09 0.94
C GLU A 93 -20.04 -27.47 0.94
N GLU A 94 -19.03 -28.21 0.45
CA GLU A 94 -17.68 -27.64 0.29
C GLU A 94 -17.66 -26.48 -0.72
N SER A 95 -18.42 -26.60 -1.81
CA SER A 95 -18.50 -25.57 -2.84
C SER A 95 -19.17 -24.29 -2.31
N ASP A 96 -20.22 -24.42 -1.51
CA ASP A 96 -20.91 -23.30 -0.88
C ASP A 96 -20.02 -22.61 0.16
N ASN A 97 -19.33 -23.39 1.01
CA ASN A 97 -18.36 -22.86 1.97
C ASN A 97 -17.22 -22.09 1.28
N LEU A 98 -16.73 -22.58 0.14
CA LEU A 98 -15.70 -21.88 -0.65
C LEU A 98 -16.25 -20.60 -1.27
N SER A 99 -17.49 -20.61 -1.76
CA SER A 99 -18.18 -19.43 -2.28
C SER A 99 -18.32 -18.35 -1.21
N GLU A 100 -18.77 -18.73 -0.01
CA GLU A 100 -18.93 -17.81 1.12
C GLU A 100 -17.58 -17.22 1.57
N LYS A 101 -16.52 -18.04 1.63
CA LYS A 101 -15.16 -17.55 1.90
C LYS A 101 -14.69 -16.55 0.85
N ARG A 102 -14.97 -16.78 -0.44
CA ARG A 102 -14.63 -15.84 -1.52
C ARG A 102 -15.37 -14.52 -1.37
N SER A 103 -16.67 -14.55 -1.09
CA SER A 103 -17.48 -13.34 -0.88
C SER A 103 -16.96 -12.52 0.31
N ASN A 104 -16.71 -13.16 1.45
CA ASN A 104 -16.14 -12.51 2.63
C ASN A 104 -14.76 -11.87 2.36
N LEU A 105 -13.93 -12.52 1.54
CA LEU A 105 -12.61 -12.01 1.19
C LEU A 105 -12.71 -10.81 0.23
N SER A 106 -13.67 -10.86 -0.70
CA SER A 106 -14.01 -9.73 -1.58
C SER A 106 -14.47 -8.51 -0.77
N GLU A 107 -15.38 -8.69 0.19
CA GLU A 107 -15.84 -7.60 1.06
C GLU A 107 -14.73 -7.02 1.94
N LYS A 108 -13.81 -7.84 2.44
CA LYS A 108 -12.63 -7.34 3.15
C LYS A 108 -11.73 -6.50 2.24
N SER A 109 -11.56 -6.93 0.99
CA SER A 109 -10.76 -6.20 0.00
C SER A 109 -11.38 -4.84 -0.34
N THR A 110 -12.70 -4.76 -0.54
CA THR A 110 -13.38 -3.48 -0.81
C THR A 110 -13.28 -2.54 0.37
N ASN A 111 -13.55 -3.02 1.59
CA ASN A 111 -13.40 -2.24 2.83
C ASN A 111 -11.97 -1.72 3.03
N PHE A 112 -10.95 -2.51 2.68
CA PHE A 112 -9.56 -2.08 2.77
C PHE A 112 -9.25 -0.98 1.73
N SER A 113 -9.74 -1.13 0.51
CA SER A 113 -9.62 -0.11 -0.54
C SER A 113 -10.25 1.22 -0.09
N GLU A 114 -11.46 1.20 0.46
CA GLU A 114 -12.14 2.39 0.97
C GLU A 114 -11.40 3.05 2.14
N LYS A 115 -10.79 2.26 3.04
CA LYS A 115 -9.94 2.82 4.11
C LYS A 115 -8.69 3.49 3.54
N SER A 116 -8.10 2.89 2.50
CA SER A 116 -6.91 3.44 1.83
C SER A 116 -7.22 4.78 1.15
N THR A 117 -8.34 4.88 0.42
CA THR A 117 -8.76 6.15 -0.21
C THR A 117 -9.05 7.23 0.82
N ASN A 118 -9.78 6.90 1.89
CA ASN A 118 -10.04 7.83 2.99
C ASN A 118 -8.76 8.33 3.68
N PHE A 119 -7.74 7.47 3.79
CA PHE A 119 -6.45 7.86 4.35
C PHE A 119 -5.69 8.81 3.41
N SER A 120 -5.71 8.52 2.10
CA SER A 120 -5.13 9.41 1.08
C SER A 120 -5.76 10.80 1.14
N GLU A 121 -7.08 10.90 1.15
CA GLU A 121 -7.78 12.19 1.22
C GLU A 121 -7.44 12.98 2.50
N LYS A 122 -7.29 12.30 3.63
CA LYS A 122 -6.85 12.95 4.89
C LYS A 122 -5.42 13.46 4.77
N SER A 123 -4.53 12.70 4.13
CA SER A 123 -3.15 13.10 3.87
C SER A 123 -3.10 14.36 3.01
N ASP A 124 -3.87 14.40 1.92
CA ASP A 124 -3.94 15.54 1.01
C ASP A 124 -4.45 16.81 1.71
N LYS A 125 -5.52 16.67 2.51
CA LYS A 125 -6.06 17.78 3.33
C LYS A 125 -5.05 18.30 4.37
N LEU A 126 -4.22 17.42 4.94
CA LEU A 126 -3.16 17.83 5.85
C LEU A 126 -2.02 18.55 5.14
N HIS A 127 -1.63 18.06 3.96
CA HIS A 127 -0.62 18.70 3.13
C HIS A 127 -1.07 20.12 2.72
N GLU A 128 -2.32 20.28 2.28
CA GLU A 128 -2.89 21.60 1.94
C GLU A 128 -2.94 22.55 3.15
N LYS A 129 -3.25 22.06 4.35
CA LYS A 129 -3.17 22.89 5.57
C LYS A 129 -1.74 23.32 5.88
N SER A 130 -0.77 22.43 5.68
CA SER A 130 0.65 22.72 5.91
C SER A 130 1.16 23.80 4.95
N THR A 131 0.85 23.69 3.66
CA THR A 131 1.25 24.70 2.66
C THR A 131 0.64 26.06 2.96
N ASN A 132 -0.65 26.12 3.30
CA ASN A 132 -1.33 27.35 3.69
C ASN A 132 -0.71 28.01 4.95
N LEU A 133 -0.30 27.22 5.94
CA LEU A 133 0.40 27.72 7.12
C LEU A 133 1.79 28.29 6.76
N SER A 134 2.54 27.59 5.90
CA SER A 134 3.84 28.04 5.41
C SER A 134 3.73 29.39 4.68
N GLU A 135 2.76 29.53 3.78
CA GLU A 135 2.53 30.82 3.10
C GLU A 135 2.18 31.95 4.08
N LYS A 136 1.40 31.64 5.12
CA LYS A 136 1.02 32.63 6.14
C LYS A 136 2.23 33.04 6.97
N SER A 137 3.12 32.13 7.34
CA SER A 137 4.38 32.46 8.01
C SER A 137 5.29 33.31 7.15
N ASP A 138 5.40 33.02 5.85
CA ASP A 138 6.22 33.82 4.93
C ASP A 138 5.68 35.25 4.78
N LYS A 139 4.35 35.40 4.67
CA LYS A 139 3.69 36.71 4.65
C LYS A 139 3.94 37.50 5.94
N LEU A 140 3.93 36.84 7.10
CA LEU A 140 4.22 37.46 8.39
C LEU A 140 5.69 37.87 8.52
N CYS A 141 6.62 37.02 8.09
CA CYS A 141 8.06 37.31 8.08
C CYS A 141 8.36 38.56 7.24
N LYS A 142 7.87 38.60 5.98
CA LYS A 142 7.99 39.77 5.10
C LYS A 142 7.42 41.06 5.71
N LYS A 143 6.30 40.95 6.44
CA LYS A 143 5.70 42.09 7.16
C LYS A 143 6.58 42.54 8.32
N GLY A 144 7.16 41.60 9.07
CA GLY A 144 8.12 41.86 10.14
C GLY A 144 9.34 42.62 9.65
N ASP A 145 9.95 42.16 8.55
CA ASP A 145 11.12 42.81 7.94
C ASP A 145 10.81 44.24 7.48
N SER A 146 9.67 44.43 6.82
CA SER A 146 9.20 45.76 6.38
C SER A 146 8.97 46.71 7.57
N LEU A 147 8.40 46.21 8.67
CA LEU A 147 8.24 46.99 9.89
C LEU A 147 9.60 47.35 10.51
N GLN A 148 10.53 46.42 10.57
CA GLN A 148 11.87 46.65 11.13
C GLN A 148 12.65 47.67 10.30
N ASP A 149 12.60 47.58 8.97
CA ASP A 149 13.21 48.56 8.07
C ASP A 149 12.59 49.95 8.23
N ASN A 150 11.26 50.03 8.34
CA ASN A 150 10.57 51.29 8.61
C ASN A 150 10.97 51.89 9.97
N GLN A 151 11.15 51.08 11.01
CA GLN A 151 11.64 51.53 12.31
C GLN A 151 13.08 52.05 12.20
N ARG A 152 13.98 51.34 11.51
CA ARG A 152 15.36 51.79 11.25
C ARG A 152 15.39 53.13 10.53
N LYS A 153 14.59 53.28 9.46
CA LYS A 153 14.43 54.54 8.72
C LYS A 153 13.94 55.69 9.61
N ARG A 154 12.95 55.43 10.47
CA ARG A 154 12.45 56.42 11.44
C ARG A 154 13.50 56.80 12.48
N HIS A 155 14.23 55.83 13.02
CA HIS A 155 15.30 56.06 13.99
C HIS A 155 16.43 56.90 13.38
N ASN A 156 16.89 56.54 12.19
CA ASN A 156 17.90 57.30 11.46
C ASN A 156 17.43 58.73 11.15
N LYS A 157 16.18 58.90 10.74
CA LYS A 157 15.59 60.24 10.52
C LYS A 157 15.55 61.06 11.81
N ARG A 158 15.15 60.47 12.94
CA ARG A 158 15.15 61.15 14.26
C ARG A 158 16.57 61.52 14.70
N ALA A 159 17.53 60.61 14.56
CA ALA A 159 18.94 60.86 14.87
C ALA A 159 19.54 61.99 14.02
N LYS A 160 19.19 62.04 12.73
CA LYS A 160 19.61 63.14 11.85
C LYS A 160 19.02 64.48 12.29
N ILE A 161 17.74 64.51 12.69
CA ILE A 161 17.09 65.71 13.21
C ILE A 161 17.72 66.16 14.55
N SER A 162 18.03 65.23 15.46
CA SER A 162 18.65 65.56 16.74
C SER A 162 20.07 66.11 16.55
N LEU A 163 20.89 65.50 15.68
CA LEU A 163 22.22 66.02 15.33
C LEU A 163 22.15 67.42 14.73
N GLN A 164 21.20 67.67 13.82
CA GLN A 164 20.97 69.00 13.25
C GLN A 164 20.56 70.01 14.34
N ASN A 165 19.69 69.62 15.27
CA ASN A 165 19.29 70.49 16.38
C ASN A 165 20.47 70.83 17.28
N ILE A 166 21.33 69.87 17.62
CA ILE A 166 22.54 70.09 18.44
C ILE A 166 23.49 71.06 17.73
N SER A 167 23.77 70.83 16.45
CA SER A 167 24.63 71.72 15.64
C SER A 167 24.11 73.17 15.63
N ILE A 168 22.79 73.35 15.55
CA ILE A 168 22.16 74.68 15.57
C ILE A 168 22.25 75.33 16.95
N CYS A 169 22.05 74.56 18.03
CA CYS A 169 22.26 75.08 19.39
C CYS A 169 23.69 75.56 19.58
N ILE A 170 24.68 74.79 19.09
CA ILE A 170 26.10 75.19 19.14
C ILE A 170 26.33 76.49 18.34
N LEU A 171 25.78 76.59 17.14
CA LEU A 171 25.91 77.79 16.31
C LEU A 171 25.22 79.02 16.95
N ALA A 172 24.07 78.84 17.61
CA ALA A 172 23.39 79.89 18.36
C ALA A 172 24.25 80.39 19.55
N VAL A 173 24.85 79.47 20.32
CA VAL A 173 25.76 79.81 21.43
C VAL A 173 27.02 80.50 20.92
N ALA A 174 27.60 80.02 19.82
CA ALA A 174 28.75 80.67 19.18
C ALA A 174 28.41 82.09 18.71
N CYS A 175 27.24 82.29 18.07
CA CYS A 175 26.80 83.61 17.66
C CYS A 175 26.56 84.55 18.86
N PHE A 176 25.93 84.04 19.93
CA PHE A 176 25.69 84.80 21.16
C PHE A 176 27.01 85.24 21.81
N THR A 177 27.96 84.32 21.96
CA THR A 177 29.28 84.61 22.55
C THR A 177 30.05 85.63 21.70
N LEU A 178 30.08 85.48 20.37
CA LEU A 178 30.71 86.45 19.47
C LEU A 178 30.08 87.85 19.57
N CYS A 179 28.77 87.95 19.73
CA CYS A 179 28.08 89.24 19.85
C CYS A 179 28.24 89.89 21.24
N ALA A 180 28.28 89.09 22.32
CA ALA A 180 28.30 89.59 23.69
C ALA A 180 29.71 89.85 24.24
N LEU A 181 30.72 89.11 23.79
CA LEU A 181 32.08 89.14 24.31
C LEU A 181 32.76 90.53 24.17
N PRO A 182 32.64 91.27 23.04
CA PRO A 182 33.17 92.63 22.94
C PRO A 182 32.57 93.59 23.99
N GLY A 183 31.26 93.46 24.26
CA GLY A 183 30.57 94.28 25.27
C GLY A 183 31.01 93.96 26.69
N MET A 184 31.17 92.68 27.03
CA MET A 184 31.67 92.25 28.34
C MET A 184 33.11 92.71 28.58
N ILE A 185 33.99 92.56 27.59
CA ILE A 185 35.39 93.01 27.68
C ILE A 185 35.45 94.53 27.86
N PHE A 186 34.67 95.28 27.08
CA PHE A 186 34.62 96.73 27.20
C PHE A 186 34.13 97.19 28.57
N ASN A 187 33.03 96.60 29.08
CA ASN A 187 32.53 96.91 30.41
C ASN A 187 33.53 96.56 31.51
N GLY A 188 34.20 95.40 31.42
CA GLY A 188 35.23 94.99 32.37
C GLY A 188 36.45 95.92 32.37
N LEU A 189 36.97 96.27 31.20
CA LEU A 189 38.08 97.22 31.05
C LEU A 189 37.73 98.61 31.56
N ASN A 190 36.50 99.06 31.33
CA ASN A 190 36.01 100.34 31.82
C ASN A 190 35.91 100.40 33.34
N ILE A 191 35.52 99.30 34.00
CA ILE A 191 35.52 99.18 35.47
C ILE A 191 36.96 99.18 36.01
N LEU A 192 37.86 98.43 35.38
CA LEU A 192 39.23 98.22 35.89
C LEU A 192 40.15 99.43 35.70
N LYS A 193 40.07 100.10 34.54
CA LYS A 193 40.96 101.23 34.17
C LYS A 193 40.32 102.60 34.35
N GLY A 194 39.05 102.65 34.75
CA GLY A 194 38.30 103.88 34.99
C GLY A 194 37.79 104.57 33.72
N ARG A 195 36.73 105.36 33.89
CA ARG A 195 35.90 106.00 32.84
C ARG A 195 36.65 106.96 31.89
N GLY A 196 37.93 107.25 32.16
CA GLY A 196 38.76 108.17 31.39
C GLY A 196 39.80 107.50 30.48
N TRP A 197 39.93 106.16 30.51
CA TRP A 197 40.98 105.46 29.78
C TRP A 197 40.78 105.45 28.26
N PHE A 198 39.54 105.28 27.80
CA PHE A 198 39.16 105.51 26.41
C PHE A 198 38.62 106.94 26.32
N GLY A 199 39.28 107.83 25.60
CA GLY A 199 38.79 109.20 25.38
C GLY A 199 37.31 109.24 24.98
N LYS A 200 36.60 110.33 25.31
CA LYS A 200 35.12 110.42 25.20
C LYS A 200 34.57 109.99 23.84
N GLU A 201 35.24 110.33 22.73
CA GLU A 201 34.82 109.95 21.37
C GLU A 201 34.97 108.44 21.11
N ASN A 202 36.11 107.86 21.48
CA ASN A 202 36.35 106.41 21.37
C ASN A 202 35.39 105.61 22.25
N PHE A 203 35.05 106.12 23.43
CA PHE A 203 34.07 105.50 24.32
C PHE A 203 32.67 105.43 23.69
N GLN A 204 32.21 106.52 23.07
CA GLN A 204 30.90 106.57 22.39
C GLN A 204 30.86 105.67 21.15
N LEU A 205 31.93 105.67 20.35
CA LEU A 205 32.07 104.76 19.22
C LEU A 205 31.99 103.30 19.68
N ILE A 206 32.77 102.89 20.69
CA ILE A 206 32.75 101.51 21.18
C ILE A 206 31.38 101.13 21.75
N LEU A 207 30.71 102.01 22.51
CA LEU A 207 29.35 101.77 22.99
C LEU A 207 28.34 101.60 21.85
N LEU A 208 28.46 102.40 20.79
CA LEU A 208 27.61 102.28 19.61
C LEU A 208 27.83 100.93 18.90
N TRP A 209 29.09 100.50 18.76
CA TRP A 209 29.44 99.18 18.22
C TRP A 209 28.93 98.02 19.09
N VAL A 210 29.05 98.11 20.41
CA VAL A 210 28.53 97.09 21.33
C VAL A 210 27.00 97.02 21.25
N ARG A 211 26.31 98.18 21.25
CA ARG A 211 24.85 98.23 21.15
C ARG A 211 24.35 97.64 19.83
N THR A 212 25.01 97.98 18.72
CA THR A 212 24.67 97.43 17.40
C THR A 212 24.89 95.92 17.34
N LEU A 213 26.02 95.40 17.82
CA LEU A 213 26.29 93.96 17.88
C LEU A 213 25.25 93.18 18.72
N ILE A 214 24.85 93.73 19.87
CA ILE A 214 23.81 93.13 20.71
C ILE A 214 22.46 93.13 19.99
N THR A 215 22.09 94.23 19.31
CA THR A 215 20.82 94.28 18.55
C THR A 215 20.82 93.32 17.35
N MET A 216 21.97 93.11 16.71
CA MET A 216 22.11 92.17 15.60
C MET A 216 21.94 90.71 16.03
N ASN A 217 22.22 90.36 17.29
CA ASN A 217 22.01 89.00 17.81
C ASN A 217 20.57 88.50 17.65
N SER A 218 19.57 89.38 17.85
CA SER A 218 18.15 89.04 17.64
C SER A 218 17.85 88.77 16.16
N SER A 219 18.46 89.54 15.25
CA SER A 219 18.36 89.32 13.80
C SER A 219 19.03 88.02 13.37
N PHE A 220 20.21 87.70 13.90
CA PHE A 220 20.90 86.44 13.60
C PHE A 220 20.13 85.22 14.11
N ASN A 221 19.55 85.28 15.31
CA ASN A 221 18.69 84.21 15.81
C ASN A 221 17.47 84.01 14.89
N SER A 222 16.84 85.10 14.45
CA SER A 222 15.71 85.04 13.52
C SER A 222 16.11 84.41 12.18
N LEU A 223 17.28 84.77 11.65
CA LEU A 223 17.83 84.18 10.42
C LEU A 223 18.16 82.68 10.60
N LEU A 224 18.75 82.31 11.74
CA LEU A 224 19.12 80.93 12.09
C LEU A 224 17.87 80.03 12.14
N PHE A 225 16.79 80.52 12.79
CA PHE A 225 15.50 79.82 12.84
C PHE A 225 14.82 79.75 11.48
N PHE A 226 14.87 80.83 10.70
CA PHE A 226 14.34 80.86 9.33
C PHE A 226 15.06 79.85 8.42
N TRP A 227 16.40 79.82 8.44
CA TRP A 227 17.19 78.88 7.64
C TRP A 227 17.08 77.42 8.09
N LYS A 228 16.77 77.18 9.37
CA LYS A 228 16.50 75.84 9.89
C LYS A 228 15.19 75.27 9.37
N ASN A 229 14.13 76.06 9.40
CA ASN A 229 12.80 75.54 9.11
C ASN A 229 12.62 75.37 7.60
N ALA A 230 12.56 74.12 7.15
CA ALA A 230 12.41 73.79 5.74
C ALA A 230 11.13 74.38 5.13
N ILE A 231 10.06 74.51 5.92
CA ILE A 231 8.79 75.12 5.50
C ILE A 231 9.03 76.61 5.26
N LEU A 232 9.58 77.33 6.24
CA LEU A 232 9.88 78.76 6.10
C LEU A 232 10.82 79.06 4.93
N ARG A 233 11.83 78.23 4.69
CA ARG A 233 12.71 78.36 3.51
C ARG A 233 11.97 78.15 2.20
N LYS A 234 11.00 77.21 2.15
CA LYS A 234 10.21 76.95 0.95
C LYS A 234 9.28 78.12 0.65
N GLU A 235 8.54 78.57 1.65
CA GLU A 235 7.65 79.74 1.55
C GLU A 235 8.43 81.01 1.21
N GLY A 236 9.54 81.27 1.89
CA GLY A 236 10.39 82.43 1.61
C GLY A 236 10.97 82.43 0.19
N ARG A 237 11.37 81.26 -0.34
CA ARG A 237 11.78 81.14 -1.75
C ARG A 237 10.63 81.44 -2.71
N GLN A 238 9.42 80.99 -2.42
CA GLN A 238 8.24 81.30 -3.26
C GLN A 238 7.97 82.80 -3.30
N VAL A 239 7.98 83.46 -2.14
CA VAL A 239 7.82 84.91 -2.05
C VAL A 239 8.92 85.64 -2.84
N PHE A 240 10.18 85.24 -2.67
CA PHE A 240 11.31 85.84 -3.41
C PHE A 240 11.17 85.66 -4.93
N THR A 241 10.70 84.50 -5.39
CA THR A 241 10.47 84.26 -6.82
C THR A 241 9.29 85.04 -7.40
N LYS A 242 8.28 85.39 -6.58
CA LYS A 242 7.19 86.28 -7.01
C LYS A 242 7.68 87.72 -7.15
N ILE A 243 8.39 88.23 -6.14
CA ILE A 243 8.96 89.59 -6.15
C ILE A 243 9.95 89.80 -7.30
N ARG A 244 10.66 88.75 -7.75
CA ARG A 244 11.60 88.84 -8.88
C ARG A 244 10.90 88.81 -10.26
N LYS A 245 9.64 88.41 -10.33
CA LYS A 245 8.86 88.32 -11.58
C LYS A 245 7.97 89.54 -11.81
N ASP A 246 7.69 90.32 -10.76
CA ASP A 246 7.09 91.65 -10.82
C ASP A 246 8.17 92.72 -11.02
#